data_AF-A0A7X2LWA2-F1
#
_entry.id   AF-A0A7X2LWA2-F1
#
_cell.length_a   1.000
_cell.length_b   1.000
_cell.length_c   1.000
_cell.angle_alpha   90.00
_cell.angle_beta   90.00
_cell.angle_gamma   90.00
#
_symmetry.space_group_name_H-M   'P 1'
#
loop_
_entity.id
_entity.type
_entity.pdbx_description
1 polymer ?
#
loop_
_entity_poly.entity_id
_entity_poly.type
_entity_poly.pdbx_seq_one_letter_code
_entity_poly.pdbx_strand_id
1 'polypeptide(L)'
;MPLMPAPASIVLPQPPADAPPSATLMLPDETAPLLAYHQQVRRMTQGELLQELAALGMRQPTPRVALQMGMLLLWTRGAGDLTRAQAQFDTVASTPHPLAPLASLLSAQCQELRRLAEHGDKLAAQLKENQRKTDQLTETLESLKAIERNLPARGASNERQR
;
A
#
# COMPACT_ATOMS: atom_id res chain seq x y z
N MET A 1 69.18 -15.80 48.74
CA MET A 1 68.59 -16.32 47.49
C MET A 1 67.18 -15.75 47.36
N PRO A 2 66.94 -14.81 46.43
CA PRO A 2 65.62 -14.23 46.22
C PRO A 2 64.80 -15.17 45.33
N LEU A 3 63.64 -15.62 45.80
CA LEU A 3 62.65 -16.33 44.97
C LEU A 3 61.69 -15.29 44.39
N MET A 4 61.66 -15.20 43.06
CA MET A 4 60.69 -14.40 42.33
C MET A 4 59.27 -14.95 42.54
N PRO A 5 58.23 -14.10 42.65
CA PRO A 5 56.86 -14.57 42.68
C PRO A 5 56.42 -15.06 41.28
N ALA A 6 55.79 -16.23 41.25
CA ALA A 6 55.20 -16.85 40.07
C ALA A 6 54.02 -16.01 39.50
N PRO A 7 53.75 -16.07 38.19
CA PRO A 7 52.69 -15.28 37.57
C PRO A 7 51.31 -15.73 38.07
N ALA A 8 50.48 -14.76 38.46
CA ALA A 8 49.10 -14.99 38.83
C ALA A 8 48.33 -15.60 37.66
N SER A 9 47.84 -16.83 37.85
CA SER A 9 46.91 -17.45 36.91
C SER A 9 45.58 -16.69 36.98
N ILE A 10 45.20 -16.07 35.87
CA ILE A 10 43.87 -15.48 35.71
C ILE A 10 42.86 -16.63 35.66
N VAL A 11 42.06 -16.75 36.72
CA VAL A 11 40.86 -17.59 36.70
C VAL A 11 39.84 -16.90 35.81
N LEU A 12 39.60 -17.46 34.62
CA LEU A 12 38.42 -17.09 33.82
C LEU A 12 37.16 -17.51 34.58
N PRO A 13 36.13 -16.64 34.70
CA PRO A 13 34.85 -17.04 35.26
C PRO A 13 34.25 -18.15 34.40
N GLN A 14 34.06 -19.34 34.98
CA GLN A 14 33.31 -20.40 34.32
C GLN A 14 31.84 -19.97 34.23
N PRO A 15 31.19 -20.08 33.06
CA PRO A 15 29.76 -19.81 32.94
C PRO A 15 28.99 -20.84 33.79
N PRO A 16 27.95 -20.42 34.55
CA PRO A 16 27.14 -21.36 35.30
C PRO A 16 26.42 -22.31 34.33
N ALA A 17 26.79 -23.58 34.39
CA ALA A 17 26.06 -24.69 33.82
C ALA A 17 24.84 -24.97 34.70
N ASP A 18 23.72 -24.30 34.40
CA ASP A 18 22.33 -24.74 34.61
C ASP A 18 21.41 -23.54 34.41
N ALA A 19 21.23 -23.11 33.16
CA ALA A 19 20.04 -22.36 32.79
C ALA A 19 18.99 -23.38 32.36
N PRO A 20 17.81 -23.46 33.01
CA PRO A 20 16.72 -24.27 32.47
C PRO A 20 16.45 -23.79 31.04
N PRO A 21 16.08 -24.68 30.09
CA PRO A 21 15.69 -24.24 28.76
C PRO A 21 14.57 -23.22 28.97
N SER A 22 14.80 -21.98 28.52
CA SER A 22 13.76 -20.97 28.47
C SER A 22 12.59 -21.59 27.71
N ALA A 23 11.58 -22.06 28.45
CA ALA A 23 10.34 -22.51 27.89
C ALA A 23 9.82 -21.29 27.13
N THR A 24 9.97 -21.32 25.81
CA THR A 24 9.34 -20.33 24.97
C THR A 24 7.87 -20.62 25.15
N LEU A 25 7.23 -19.89 26.07
CA LEU A 25 5.79 -19.89 26.21
C LEU A 25 5.28 -19.42 24.85
N MET A 26 4.89 -20.37 24.03
CA MET A 26 4.29 -20.12 22.73
C MET A 26 2.92 -19.52 23.04
N LEU A 27 2.89 -18.20 23.24
CA LEU A 27 1.64 -17.46 23.38
C LEU A 27 0.76 -17.83 22.18
N PRO A 28 -0.55 -18.05 22.39
CA PRO A 28 -1.48 -18.25 21.30
C PRO A 28 -1.29 -17.14 20.27
N ASP A 29 -1.01 -17.52 19.03
CA ASP A 29 -0.83 -16.57 17.96
C ASP A 29 -2.19 -15.99 17.56
N GLU A 30 -2.55 -14.85 18.13
CA GLU A 30 -3.75 -14.10 17.79
C GLU A 30 -3.69 -13.52 16.35
N THR A 31 -2.51 -13.54 15.70
CA THR A 31 -2.34 -12.99 14.35
C THR A 31 -2.72 -14.00 13.26
N ALA A 32 -2.41 -15.29 13.42
CA ALA A 32 -2.81 -16.36 12.50
C ALA A 32 -4.30 -16.32 12.08
N PRO A 33 -5.29 -16.27 13.01
CA PRO A 33 -6.70 -16.21 12.62
C PRO A 33 -7.06 -14.91 11.90
N LEU A 34 -6.39 -13.80 12.19
CA LEU A 34 -6.61 -12.53 11.49
C LEU A 34 -6.06 -12.58 10.05
N LEU A 35 -4.91 -13.23 9.84
CA LEU A 35 -4.36 -13.43 8.50
C LEU A 35 -5.24 -14.37 7.67
N ALA A 36 -5.74 -15.45 8.26
CA ALA A 36 -6.71 -16.34 7.62
C ALA A 36 -8.00 -15.58 7.25
N TYR A 37 -8.53 -14.77 8.18
CA TYR A 37 -9.69 -13.91 7.93
C TYR A 37 -9.42 -12.94 6.77
N HIS A 38 -8.27 -12.26 6.73
CA HIS A 38 -7.93 -11.36 5.64
C HIS A 38 -7.88 -12.08 4.27
N GLN A 39 -7.40 -13.33 4.22
CA GLN A 39 -7.43 -14.13 2.99
C GLN A 39 -8.86 -14.49 2.56
N GLN A 40 -9.73 -14.80 3.52
CA GLN A 40 -11.15 -15.08 3.26
C GLN A 40 -11.86 -13.84 2.69
N VAL A 41 -11.63 -12.67 3.30
CA VAL A 41 -12.23 -11.40 2.87
C VAL A 41 -11.96 -11.11 1.39
N ARG A 42 -10.78 -11.44 0.86
CA ARG A 42 -10.46 -11.24 -0.58
C ARG A 42 -11.32 -12.07 -1.53
N ARG A 43 -11.92 -13.16 -1.05
CA ARG A 43 -12.74 -14.07 -1.85
C ARG A 43 -14.24 -13.73 -1.77
N MET A 44 -14.61 -12.80 -0.88
CA MET A 44 -16.00 -12.40 -0.68
C MET A 44 -16.47 -11.45 -1.77
N THR A 45 -17.75 -11.54 -2.10
CA THR A 45 -18.44 -10.59 -2.97
C THR A 45 -18.75 -9.28 -2.23
N GLN A 46 -19.06 -8.21 -2.96
CA GLN A 46 -19.40 -6.92 -2.35
C GLN A 46 -20.61 -7.01 -1.41
N GLY A 47 -21.62 -7.84 -1.73
CA GLY A 47 -22.78 -8.05 -0.86
C GLY A 47 -22.41 -8.72 0.46
N GLU A 48 -21.58 -9.76 0.39
CA GLU A 48 -21.09 -10.48 1.58
C GLU A 48 -20.20 -9.60 2.46
N LEU A 49 -19.34 -8.75 1.85
CA LEU A 49 -18.51 -7.80 2.58
C LEU A 49 -19.35 -6.82 3.40
N LEU A 50 -20.43 -6.28 2.81
CA LEU A 50 -21.33 -5.35 3.50
C LEU A 50 -22.12 -6.04 4.60
N GLN A 51 -22.56 -7.29 4.37
CA GLN A 51 -23.25 -8.08 5.37
C GLN A 51 -22.34 -8.40 6.58
N GLU A 52 -21.11 -8.84 6.33
CA GLU A 52 -20.14 -9.11 7.39
C GLU A 52 -19.75 -7.83 8.14
N LEU A 53 -19.60 -6.71 7.42
CA LEU A 53 -19.32 -5.41 8.05
C LEU A 53 -20.46 -4.99 8.99
N ALA A 54 -21.71 -5.18 8.57
CA ALA A 54 -22.89 -4.94 9.41
C ALA A 54 -22.91 -5.89 10.62
N ALA A 55 -22.60 -7.17 10.43
CA ALA A 55 -22.54 -8.16 11.50
C ALA A 55 -21.46 -7.82 12.54
N LEU A 56 -20.27 -7.39 12.10
CA LEU A 56 -19.20 -6.94 13.00
C LEU A 56 -19.56 -5.64 13.73
N GLY A 57 -20.32 -4.74 13.10
CA GLY A 57 -20.81 -3.52 13.73
C GLY A 57 -21.74 -3.75 14.93
N MET A 58 -22.37 -4.94 15.01
CA MET A 58 -23.21 -5.34 16.15
C MET A 58 -22.43 -6.05 17.26
N ARG A 59 -21.14 -6.39 17.03
CA ARG A 59 -20.30 -7.04 18.03
C ARG A 59 -19.70 -6.00 18.99
N GLN A 60 -19.31 -6.48 20.18
CA GLN A 60 -18.58 -5.68 21.16
C GLN A 60 -17.29 -5.11 20.52
N PRO A 61 -17.00 -3.80 20.73
CA PRO A 61 -15.80 -3.18 20.19
C PRO A 61 -14.57 -3.72 20.91
N THR A 62 -13.90 -4.66 20.25
CA THR A 62 -12.63 -5.26 20.71
C THR A 62 -11.55 -4.95 19.68
N PRO A 63 -10.25 -4.94 20.06
CA PRO A 63 -9.16 -4.67 19.11
C PRO A 63 -9.16 -5.66 17.93
N ARG A 64 -9.57 -6.91 18.17
CA ARG A 64 -9.75 -7.91 17.12
C ARG A 64 -10.87 -7.54 16.15
N VAL A 65 -12.04 -7.13 16.65
CA VAL A 65 -13.17 -6.70 15.81
C VAL A 65 -12.82 -5.43 15.03
N ALA A 66 -12.13 -4.46 15.65
CA ALA A 66 -11.65 -3.26 14.98
C ALA A 66 -10.71 -3.58 13.81
N LEU A 67 -9.77 -4.51 14.00
CA LEU A 67 -8.90 -5.00 12.92
C LEU A 67 -9.72 -5.69 11.80
N GLN A 68 -10.67 -6.56 12.16
CA GLN A 68 -11.51 -7.26 11.17
C GLN A 68 -12.39 -6.28 10.37
N MET A 69 -12.96 -5.27 11.02
CA MET A 69 -13.71 -4.20 10.36
C MET A 69 -12.83 -3.38 9.43
N GLY A 70 -11.64 -2.98 9.88
CA GLY A 70 -10.67 -2.28 9.03
C GLY A 70 -10.28 -3.11 7.82
N MET A 71 -10.03 -4.41 7.99
CA MET A 71 -9.73 -5.34 6.89
C MET A 71 -10.87 -5.41 5.88
N LEU A 72 -12.15 -5.48 6.30
CA LEU A 72 -13.28 -5.45 5.37
C LEU A 72 -13.34 -4.14 4.58
N LEU A 73 -13.15 -3.00 5.28
CA LEU A 73 -13.19 -1.67 4.68
C LEU A 73 -12.10 -1.46 3.60
N LEU A 74 -11.01 -2.22 3.63
CA LEU A 74 -10.02 -2.20 2.54
C LEU A 74 -10.56 -2.75 1.22
N TRP A 75 -11.53 -3.65 1.29
CA TRP A 75 -12.10 -4.34 0.12
C TRP A 75 -13.46 -3.77 -0.29
N THR A 76 -14.06 -2.90 0.51
CA THR A 76 -15.25 -2.14 0.11
C THR A 76 -14.85 -1.03 -0.86
N ARG A 77 -15.64 -0.86 -1.94
CA ARG A 77 -15.37 0.13 -2.99
C ARG A 77 -15.87 1.54 -2.64
N GLY A 78 -16.09 1.84 -1.36
CA GLY A 78 -16.67 3.12 -0.93
C GLY A 78 -15.62 4.23 -0.85
N ALA A 79 -16.01 5.42 -1.30
CA ALA A 79 -15.19 6.61 -1.12
C ALA A 79 -15.02 6.90 0.38
N GLY A 80 -13.77 6.97 0.85
CA GLY A 80 -13.44 7.23 2.26
C GLY A 80 -13.32 5.98 3.15
N ASP A 81 -13.62 4.78 2.65
CA ASP A 81 -13.48 3.55 3.43
C ASP A 81 -12.02 3.28 3.84
N LEU A 82 -11.04 3.64 3.00
CA LEU A 82 -9.62 3.58 3.36
C LEU A 82 -9.27 4.47 4.56
N THR A 83 -9.87 5.66 4.66
CA THR A 83 -9.66 6.56 5.81
C THR A 83 -10.29 5.98 7.07
N ARG A 84 -11.49 5.41 6.94
CA ARG A 84 -12.18 4.73 8.05
C ARG A 84 -11.41 3.49 8.52
N ALA A 85 -10.87 2.70 7.59
CA ALA A 85 -10.07 1.53 7.89
C ALA A 85 -8.81 1.91 8.66
N GLN A 86 -8.10 2.95 8.20
CA GLN A 86 -6.91 3.42 8.90
C GLN A 86 -7.25 3.87 10.33
N ALA A 87 -8.36 4.59 10.53
CA ALA A 87 -8.77 5.00 11.88
C ALA A 87 -8.99 3.80 12.82
N GLN A 88 -9.54 2.69 12.32
CA GLN A 88 -9.68 1.45 13.10
C GLN A 88 -8.30 0.88 13.49
N PHE A 89 -7.36 0.86 12.55
CA PHE A 89 -6.01 0.36 12.79
C PHE A 89 -5.21 1.27 13.74
N ASP A 90 -5.31 2.59 13.59
CA ASP A 90 -4.64 3.57 14.45
C ASP A 90 -5.12 3.46 15.89
N THR A 91 -6.41 3.19 16.10
CA THR A 91 -6.99 2.97 17.43
C THR A 91 -6.35 1.76 18.11
N VAL A 92 -6.21 0.63 17.40
CA VAL A 92 -5.59 -0.58 17.95
C VAL A 92 -4.08 -0.41 18.15
N ALA A 93 -3.40 0.27 17.22
CA ALA A 93 -1.97 0.54 17.31
C ALA A 93 -1.61 1.44 18.50
N SER A 94 -2.53 2.32 18.92
CA SER A 94 -2.33 3.22 20.06
C SER A 94 -2.51 2.54 21.42
N THR A 95 -3.01 1.30 21.45
CA THR A 95 -3.20 0.54 22.69
C THR A 95 -2.06 -0.46 22.91
N PRO A 96 -1.62 -0.70 24.16
CA PRO A 96 -0.62 -1.72 24.48
C PRO A 96 -1.25 -3.13 24.39
N HIS A 97 -1.50 -3.57 23.16
CA HIS A 97 -2.08 -4.87 22.82
C HIS A 97 -1.07 -5.68 21.99
N PRO A 98 -1.02 -7.03 22.09
CA PRO A 98 -0.16 -7.87 21.24
C PRO A 98 -0.39 -7.70 19.73
N LEU A 99 -1.53 -7.10 19.34
CA LEU A 99 -1.90 -6.85 17.94
C LEU A 99 -1.49 -5.45 17.45
N ALA A 100 -0.98 -4.58 18.33
CA ALA A 100 -0.51 -3.25 17.98
C ALA A 100 0.52 -3.21 16.83
N PRO A 101 1.55 -4.08 16.77
CA PRO A 101 2.50 -4.05 15.66
C PRO A 101 1.84 -4.39 14.32
N LEU A 102 0.90 -5.34 14.30
CA LEU A 102 0.13 -5.67 13.09
C LEU A 102 -0.76 -4.50 12.67
N ALA A 103 -1.41 -3.84 13.63
CA ALA A 103 -2.24 -2.66 13.38
C ALA A 103 -1.42 -1.49 12.80
N SER A 104 -0.22 -1.23 13.33
CA SER A 104 0.69 -0.21 12.81
C SER A 104 1.12 -0.49 11.38
N LEU A 105 1.41 -1.76 11.03
CA LEU A 105 1.75 -2.17 9.67
C LEU A 105 0.58 -1.91 8.71
N LEU A 106 -0.64 -2.29 9.10
CA LEU A 106 -1.85 -2.09 8.29
C LEU A 106 -2.20 -0.61 8.12
N SER A 107 -1.98 0.22 9.14
CA SER A 107 -2.14 1.67 9.04
C SER A 107 -1.16 2.27 8.01
N ALA A 108 0.12 1.91 8.07
CA ALA A 108 1.11 2.33 7.09
C ALA A 108 0.72 1.89 5.67
N GLN A 109 0.23 0.65 5.51
CA GLN A 109 -0.28 0.17 4.22
C GLN A 109 -1.43 1.04 3.69
N CYS A 110 -2.37 1.46 4.53
CA CYS A 110 -3.48 2.34 4.11
C CYS A 110 -2.97 3.69 3.60
N GLN A 111 -1.93 4.24 4.22
CA GLN A 111 -1.31 5.49 3.78
C GLN A 111 -0.65 5.32 2.40
N GLU A 112 0.06 4.22 2.19
CA GLU A 112 0.67 3.90 0.89
C GLU A 112 -0.38 3.69 -0.20
N LEU A 113 -1.48 2.99 0.09
CA LEU A 113 -2.59 2.82 -0.87
C LEU A 113 -3.18 4.16 -1.31
N ARG A 114 -3.33 5.12 -0.39
CA ARG A 114 -3.80 6.47 -0.76
C ARG A 114 -2.80 7.23 -1.61
N ARG A 115 -1.51 7.20 -1.26
CA ARG A 115 -0.46 7.81 -2.08
C ARG A 115 -0.47 7.25 -3.50
N LEU A 116 -0.59 5.92 -3.62
CA LEU A 116 -0.69 5.26 -4.93
C LEU A 116 -1.93 5.68 -5.72
N ALA A 117 -3.08 5.82 -5.06
CA ALA A 117 -4.30 6.33 -5.69
C ALA A 117 -4.11 7.76 -6.20
N GLU A 118 -3.54 8.65 -5.38
CA GLU A 118 -3.24 10.04 -5.78
C GLU A 118 -2.25 10.12 -6.96
N HIS A 119 -1.26 9.23 -7.01
CA HIS A 119 -0.35 9.12 -8.16
C HIS A 119 -1.08 8.63 -9.42
N GLY A 120 -1.98 7.66 -9.28
CA GLY A 120 -2.84 7.18 -10.37
C GLY A 120 -3.69 8.30 -10.97
N ASP A 121 -4.32 9.11 -10.11
CA ASP A 121 -5.14 10.25 -10.55
C ASP A 121 -4.32 11.31 -11.30
N LYS A 122 -3.11 11.61 -10.81
CA LYS A 122 -2.17 12.52 -11.49
C LYS A 122 -1.77 12.01 -12.88
N LEU A 123 -1.45 10.72 -12.99
CA LEU A 123 -1.09 10.10 -14.26
C LEU A 123 -2.28 10.09 -15.24
N ALA A 124 -3.49 9.78 -14.76
CA ALA A 124 -4.70 9.84 -15.59
C ALA A 124 -4.97 11.25 -16.13
N ALA A 125 -4.77 12.28 -15.31
CA ALA A 125 -4.88 13.68 -15.75
C ALA A 125 -3.81 14.04 -16.80
N GLN A 126 -2.57 13.62 -16.60
CA GLN A 126 -1.49 13.83 -17.57
C GLN A 126 -1.75 13.11 -18.91
N LEU A 127 -2.29 11.89 -18.89
CA LEU A 127 -2.64 11.16 -20.10
C LEU A 127 -3.72 11.90 -20.91
N LYS A 128 -4.76 12.38 -20.24
CA LYS A 128 -5.83 13.16 -20.89
C LYS A 128 -5.31 14.46 -21.50
N GLU A 129 -4.41 15.14 -20.82
CA GLU A 129 -3.78 16.36 -21.32
C GLU A 129 -2.85 16.10 -22.51
N ASN A 130 -2.06 15.02 -22.47
CA ASN A 130 -1.24 14.61 -23.62
C ASN A 130 -2.10 14.23 -24.82
N GLN A 131 -3.20 13.51 -24.60
CA GLN A 131 -4.13 13.15 -25.68
C GLN A 131 -4.69 14.41 -26.37
N ARG A 132 -5.11 15.43 -25.61
CA ARG A 132 -5.57 16.70 -26.17
C ARG A 132 -4.49 17.40 -27.01
N LYS A 133 -3.25 17.39 -26.54
CA LYS A 133 -2.11 17.94 -27.30
C LYS A 133 -1.88 17.17 -28.59
N THR A 134 -1.96 15.85 -28.57
CA THR A 134 -1.87 15.00 -29.76
C THR A 134 -2.99 15.32 -30.76
N ASP A 135 -4.22 15.51 -30.28
CA ASP A 135 -5.36 15.85 -31.15
C ASP A 135 -5.13 17.22 -31.80
N GLN A 136 -4.68 18.23 -31.05
CA GLN A 136 -4.32 19.57 -31.58
C GLN A 136 -3.19 19.51 -32.60
N LEU A 137 -2.14 18.73 -32.32
CA LEU A 137 -1.03 18.53 -33.27
C LEU A 137 -1.51 17.83 -34.54
N THR A 138 -2.47 16.91 -34.43
CA THR A 138 -3.06 16.23 -35.58
C THR A 138 -3.88 17.21 -36.42
N GLU A 139 -4.73 18.02 -35.80
CA GLU A 139 -5.52 19.05 -36.47
C GLU A 139 -4.62 20.08 -37.19
N THR A 140 -3.53 20.52 -36.55
CA THR A 140 -2.57 21.43 -37.20
C THR A 140 -1.87 20.77 -38.39
N LEU A 141 -1.44 19.52 -38.28
CA LEU A 141 -0.86 18.78 -39.41
C LEU A 141 -1.87 18.62 -40.56
N GLU A 142 -3.14 18.35 -40.26
CA GLU A 142 -4.19 18.28 -41.28
C GLU A 142 -4.44 19.63 -41.94
N SER A 143 -4.45 20.73 -41.17
CA SER A 143 -4.57 22.08 -41.74
C SER A 143 -3.40 22.45 -42.64
N LEU A 144 -2.16 22.09 -42.26
CA LEU A 144 -0.96 22.30 -43.07
C LEU A 144 -1.02 21.48 -44.37
N LYS A 145 -1.39 20.19 -44.30
CA LYS A 145 -1.62 19.36 -45.50
C LYS A 145 -2.70 19.93 -46.41
N ALA A 146 -3.76 20.50 -45.85
CA ALA A 146 -4.81 21.15 -46.63
C ALA A 146 -4.29 22.41 -47.34
N ILE A 147 -3.41 23.19 -46.69
CA ILE A 147 -2.72 24.33 -47.32
C ILE A 147 -1.81 23.84 -48.46
N GLU A 148 -1.02 22.79 -48.23
CA GLU A 148 -0.15 22.21 -49.27
C GLU A 148 -0.94 21.74 -50.50
N ARG A 149 -2.08 21.08 -50.28
CA ARG A 149 -2.95 20.61 -51.39
C ARG A 149 -3.57 21.77 -52.18
N ASN A 150 -3.88 22.88 -51.50
CA ASN A 150 -4.49 24.04 -52.12
C ASN A 150 -3.46 25.08 -52.63
N LEU A 151 -2.15 24.81 -52.48
CA LEU A 151 -1.13 25.63 -53.10
C LEU A 151 -1.19 25.43 -54.62
N PRO A 152 -1.40 26.50 -55.43
CA PRO A 152 -1.37 26.36 -56.87
C PRO A 152 -0.01 25.81 -57.29
N ALA A 153 0.00 24.78 -58.14
CA ALA A 153 1.21 24.22 -58.71
C ALA A 153 1.99 25.34 -59.42
N ARG A 154 3.01 25.88 -58.75
CA ARG A 154 4.02 26.76 -59.36
C ARG A 154 4.78 25.90 -60.37
N GLY A 155 4.28 25.81 -61.60
CA GLY A 155 4.96 25.06 -62.65
C GLY A 155 4.25 24.82 -63.99
N ALA A 156 2.93 24.99 -64.12
CA ALA A 156 2.25 24.57 -65.37
C ALA A 156 1.47 25.66 -66.11
N SER A 157 1.74 26.95 -65.88
CA SER A 157 1.03 28.05 -66.56
C SER A 157 1.89 29.28 -66.86
N ASN A 158 3.18 29.11 -67.17
CA ASN A 158 3.98 30.22 -67.71
C ASN A 158 4.74 29.88 -69.01
N GLU A 159 4.32 28.84 -69.74
CA GLU A 159 5.02 28.36 -70.94
C GLU A 159 4.13 28.33 -72.20
N ARG A 160 3.04 29.11 -72.24
CA ARG A 160 2.11 29.13 -73.39
C ARG A 160 1.65 30.49 -73.91
N GLN A 161 2.29 31.59 -73.53
CA GLN A 161 1.96 32.90 -74.11
C GLN A 161 3.10 33.89 -73.95
N ARG A 162 4.05 33.86 -74.90
CA ARG A 162 4.52 35.00 -75.72
C ARG A 162 5.95 34.80 -76.20
#